data_AF-A0A4D6NI07-F1
#
_entry.id   AF-A0A4D6NI07-F1
#
_cell.length_a   1.000
_cell.length_b   1.000
_cell.length_c   1.000
_cell.angle_alpha   90.00
_cell.angle_beta   90.00
_cell.angle_gamma   90.00
#
_symmetry.space_group_name_H-M   'P 1'
#
loop_
_entity.id
_entity.type
_entity.pdbx_description
1 polymer ?
#
loop_
_entity_poly.entity_id
_entity_poly.type
_entity_poly.pdbx_seq_one_letter_code
_entity_poly.pdbx_strand_id
1 'polypeptide(L)'
;MCIRDSYQELPSENIPTAEKDGVEVRVIAGESMGVQSPVYTRTPTMFLVFSMMPGSEWHQSIPESWNCFVYVIEGEGVFGCTSSSPCVAHHVLVLSLGDGLSVWNNSSKPLRFVVVAGQPLNEPVAQYGPFVMNTQSEIEKTLEDYQYGRNGFEMRKYWRSQ
;
A
#
# COMPACT_ATOMS: atom_id res chain seq x y z
N MET A 1 4.04 -20.34 14.23
CA MET A 1 2.58 -20.47 14.45
C MET A 1 1.92 -20.25 13.09
N CYS A 2 1.17 -21.23 12.57
CA CYS A 2 0.52 -21.10 11.26
C CYS A 2 -0.79 -20.31 11.45
N ILE A 3 -0.93 -19.17 10.79
CA ILE A 3 -2.15 -18.33 10.84
C ILE A 3 -3.09 -18.82 9.73
N ARG A 4 -4.37 -18.99 10.04
CA ARG A 4 -5.38 -19.33 9.02
C ARG A 4 -5.61 -18.16 8.08
N ASP A 5 -5.90 -18.47 6.83
CA ASP A 5 -6.33 -17.51 5.84
C ASP A 5 -7.57 -16.74 6.32
N SER A 6 -7.66 -15.47 5.94
CA SER A 6 -8.73 -14.58 6.35
C SER A 6 -8.96 -13.53 5.28
N TYR A 7 -10.22 -13.24 4.98
CA TYR A 7 -10.62 -12.23 4.00
C TYR A 7 -11.27 -11.04 4.71
N GLN A 8 -11.01 -9.84 4.21
CA GLN A 8 -11.67 -8.60 4.60
C GLN A 8 -12.09 -7.90 3.31
N GLU A 9 -13.38 -7.97 2.99
CA GLU A 9 -13.94 -7.33 1.81
C GLU A 9 -14.49 -5.96 2.18
N LEU A 10 -14.09 -4.93 1.44
CA LEU A 10 -14.58 -3.57 1.62
C LEU A 10 -15.08 -3.01 0.29
N PRO A 11 -16.40 -3.03 0.04
CA PRO A 11 -17.01 -2.42 -1.13
C PRO A 11 -16.67 -0.93 -1.24
N SER A 12 -16.69 -0.39 -2.47
CA SER A 12 -16.28 0.99 -2.75
C SER A 12 -17.03 2.04 -1.91
N GLU A 13 -18.32 1.82 -1.70
CA GLU A 13 -19.23 2.66 -0.89
C GLU A 13 -18.90 2.66 0.61
N ASN A 14 -18.21 1.64 1.08
CA ASN A 14 -17.83 1.48 2.48
C ASN A 14 -16.37 1.90 2.74
N ILE A 15 -15.64 2.34 1.72
CA ILE A 15 -14.30 2.91 1.90
C ILE A 15 -14.45 4.33 2.47
N PRO A 16 -13.96 4.59 3.69
CA PRO A 16 -14.01 5.92 4.28
C PRO A 16 -13.30 6.93 3.39
N THR A 17 -13.95 8.06 3.17
CA THR A 17 -13.45 9.14 2.32
C THR A 17 -13.52 10.44 3.09
N ALA A 18 -12.48 11.27 2.94
CA ALA A 18 -12.42 12.62 3.51
C ALA A 18 -11.99 13.60 2.42
N GLU A 19 -12.44 14.85 2.54
CA GLU A 19 -12.09 15.91 1.61
C GLU A 19 -11.76 17.19 2.38
N LYS A 20 -10.70 17.87 1.97
CA LYS A 20 -10.31 19.17 2.51
C LYS A 20 -9.50 19.95 1.49
N ASP A 21 -9.82 21.24 1.32
CA ASP A 21 -9.03 22.20 0.52
C ASP A 21 -8.69 21.72 -0.91
N GLY A 22 -9.65 21.04 -1.57
CA GLY A 22 -9.47 20.51 -2.93
C GLY A 22 -8.70 19.19 -3.00
N VAL A 23 -8.50 18.52 -1.86
CA VAL A 23 -7.84 17.22 -1.74
C VAL A 23 -8.84 16.22 -1.18
N GLU A 24 -9.12 15.17 -1.95
CA GLU A 24 -9.91 14.02 -1.53
C GLU A 24 -8.96 12.85 -1.23
N VAL A 25 -9.24 12.11 -0.15
CA VAL A 25 -8.55 10.87 0.19
C VAL A 25 -9.54 9.76 0.45
N ARG A 26 -9.30 8.61 -0.19
CA ARG A 26 -9.96 7.34 0.13
C ARG A 26 -9.01 6.49 0.97
N VAL A 27 -9.45 6.14 2.18
CA VAL A 27 -8.62 5.46 3.19
C VAL A 27 -8.86 3.96 3.11
N ILE A 28 -8.03 3.23 2.35
CA ILE A 28 -8.15 1.77 2.21
C ILE A 28 -7.64 1.08 3.48
N ALA A 29 -6.50 1.54 4.01
CA ALA A 29 -5.94 1.09 5.29
C ALA A 29 -5.21 2.26 5.97
N GLY A 30 -5.18 2.27 7.31
CA GLY A 30 -4.59 3.36 8.09
C GLY A 30 -5.56 4.51 8.33
N GLU A 31 -5.03 5.74 8.38
CA GLU A 31 -5.77 6.95 8.70
C GLU A 31 -5.29 8.14 7.86
N SER A 32 -6.22 9.00 7.45
CA SER A 32 -5.92 10.31 6.87
C SER A 32 -7.06 11.30 7.17
N MET A 33 -6.73 12.58 7.36
CA MET A 33 -7.70 13.65 7.64
C MET A 33 -8.64 13.35 8.84
N GLY A 34 -8.16 12.60 9.84
CA GLY A 34 -8.96 12.18 11.01
C GLY A 34 -9.96 11.06 10.72
N VAL A 35 -9.93 10.46 9.54
CA VAL A 35 -10.76 9.32 9.14
C VAL A 35 -9.92 8.05 9.06
N GLN A 36 -10.38 7.00 9.75
CA GLN A 36 -9.67 5.73 9.87
C GLN A 36 -10.39 4.61 9.10
N SER A 37 -9.62 3.76 8.43
CA SER A 37 -10.15 2.56 7.77
C SER A 37 -10.51 1.47 8.79
N PRO A 38 -11.63 0.73 8.60
CA PRO A 38 -11.95 -0.43 9.41
C PRO A 38 -11.07 -1.65 9.10
N VAL A 39 -10.25 -1.61 8.04
CA VAL A 39 -9.40 -2.74 7.62
C VAL A 39 -8.32 -3.00 8.66
N TYR A 40 -8.34 -4.20 9.22
CA TYR A 40 -7.31 -4.67 10.13
C TYR A 40 -6.05 -5.07 9.35
N THR A 41 -4.90 -4.50 9.73
CA THR A 41 -3.60 -4.81 9.14
C THR A 41 -2.74 -5.55 10.18
N ARG A 42 -2.27 -6.76 9.85
CA ARG A 42 -1.40 -7.55 10.75
C ARG A 42 -0.02 -6.93 10.88
N THR A 43 0.52 -6.49 9.76
CA THR A 43 1.68 -5.60 9.71
C THR A 43 1.12 -4.19 9.56
N PRO A 44 1.39 -3.26 10.49
CA PRO A 44 0.87 -1.89 10.40
C PRO A 44 1.17 -1.29 9.03
N THR A 45 0.08 -0.96 8.31
CA THR A 45 0.12 -0.52 6.91
C THR A 45 -0.86 0.62 6.70
N MET A 46 -0.44 1.60 5.91
CA MET A 46 -1.23 2.70 5.38
C MET A 46 -1.35 2.51 3.88
N PHE A 47 -2.58 2.58 3.36
CA PHE A 47 -2.86 2.55 1.94
C PHE A 47 -3.94 3.57 1.62
N LEU A 48 -3.53 4.67 1.00
CA LEU A 48 -4.36 5.84 0.75
C LEU A 48 -4.40 6.12 -0.74
N VAL A 49 -5.56 6.51 -1.26
CA VAL A 49 -5.73 6.96 -2.64
C VAL A 49 -6.14 8.41 -2.61
N PHE A 50 -5.31 9.29 -3.16
CA PHE A 50 -5.55 10.73 -3.20
C PHE A 50 -6.01 11.18 -4.59
N SER A 51 -6.92 12.15 -4.60
CA SER A 51 -7.32 12.94 -5.77
C SER A 51 -7.16 14.42 -5.40
N MET A 52 -6.33 15.16 -6.14
CA MET A 52 -5.97 16.55 -5.86
C MET A 52 -6.39 17.46 -7.01
N MET A 53 -7.15 18.51 -6.70
CA MET A 53 -7.54 19.55 -7.65
C MET A 53 -6.35 20.45 -8.02
N PRO A 54 -6.37 21.12 -9.20
CA PRO A 54 -5.35 22.11 -9.56
C PRO A 54 -5.15 23.16 -8.47
N GLY A 55 -3.89 23.45 -8.13
CA GLY A 55 -3.51 24.44 -7.12
C GLY A 55 -3.62 23.97 -5.67
N SER A 56 -4.06 22.73 -5.42
CA SER A 56 -4.13 22.18 -4.06
C SER A 56 -2.77 21.67 -3.56
N GLU A 57 -2.61 21.65 -2.24
CA GLU A 57 -1.47 21.09 -1.54
C GLU A 57 -1.92 20.23 -0.36
N TRP A 58 -1.14 19.22 -0.01
CA TRP A 58 -1.42 18.37 1.13
C TRP A 58 -0.14 17.88 1.80
N HIS A 59 -0.19 17.73 3.12
CA HIS A 59 0.81 17.00 3.88
C HIS A 59 0.17 15.80 4.57
N GLN A 60 0.58 14.61 4.17
CA GLN A 60 0.18 13.36 4.82
C GLN A 60 1.25 12.96 5.84
N SER A 61 0.91 12.95 7.12
CA SER A 61 1.79 12.42 8.16
C SER A 61 1.98 10.92 8.00
N ILE A 62 3.24 10.47 8.12
CA ILE A 62 3.63 9.06 8.05
C ILE A 62 4.54 8.81 9.24
N PRO A 63 4.39 7.70 9.98
CA PRO A 63 5.30 7.40 11.08
C PRO A 63 6.76 7.33 10.59
N GLU A 64 7.67 7.99 11.30
CA GLU A 64 9.07 8.20 10.85
C GLU A 64 9.85 6.91 10.58
N SER A 65 9.44 5.80 11.20
CA SER A 65 10.08 4.50 11.05
C SER A 65 9.53 3.65 9.92
N TRP A 66 8.52 4.13 9.18
CA TRP A 66 7.86 3.36 8.13
C TRP A 66 8.55 3.54 6.78
N ASN A 67 8.64 2.44 6.02
CA ASN A 67 8.96 2.53 4.61
C ASN A 67 7.75 3.10 3.87
N CYS A 68 7.97 3.99 2.90
CA CYS A 68 6.89 4.58 2.12
C CYS A 68 7.26 4.69 0.64
N PHE A 69 6.27 4.47 -0.22
CA PHE A 69 6.34 4.87 -1.62
C PHE A 69 5.03 5.49 -2.09
N VAL A 70 5.15 6.30 -3.14
CA VAL A 70 4.04 6.89 -3.89
C VAL A 70 3.99 6.25 -5.25
N TYR A 71 2.80 5.97 -5.76
CA TYR A 71 2.62 5.66 -7.18
C TYR A 71 1.63 6.64 -7.81
N VAL A 72 2.08 7.37 -8.83
CA VAL A 72 1.26 8.35 -9.54
C VAL A 72 0.41 7.62 -10.58
N ILE A 73 -0.90 7.68 -10.43
CA ILE A 73 -1.86 7.04 -11.35
C ILE A 73 -2.09 7.93 -12.56
N GLU A 74 -2.38 9.21 -12.32
CA GLU A 74 -2.79 10.16 -13.35
C GLU A 74 -2.32 11.58 -12.99
N GLY A 75 -2.01 12.37 -14.02
CA GLY A 75 -1.57 13.76 -13.85
C GLY A 75 -0.09 13.88 -13.51
N GLU A 76 0.27 15.02 -12.93
CA GLU A 76 1.61 15.32 -12.47
C GLU A 76 1.57 16.11 -11.16
N GLY A 77 2.57 15.93 -10.31
CA GLY A 77 2.65 16.59 -9.01
C GLY A 77 4.09 16.77 -8.54
N VAL A 78 4.32 17.71 -7.65
CA VAL A 78 5.61 17.88 -6.98
C VAL A 78 5.50 17.21 -5.61
N PHE A 79 6.47 16.34 -5.28
CA PHE A 79 6.45 15.52 -4.07
C PHE A 79 7.68 15.82 -3.19
N GLY A 80 7.47 15.83 -1.87
CA GLY A 80 8.49 16.00 -0.84
C GLY A 80 8.96 17.45 -0.64
N CYS A 81 9.46 18.09 -1.70
CA CYS A 81 9.98 19.46 -1.66
C CYS A 81 9.47 20.27 -2.85
N THR A 82 9.10 21.53 -2.63
CA THR A 82 8.59 22.43 -3.69
C THR A 82 9.60 22.73 -4.80
N SER A 83 10.90 22.56 -4.52
CA SER A 83 11.97 22.71 -5.52
C SER A 83 12.23 21.43 -6.35
N SER A 84 11.58 20.32 -6.03
CA SER A 84 11.69 19.08 -6.80
C SER A 84 11.04 19.23 -8.18
N SER A 85 11.58 18.51 -9.17
CA SER A 85 10.91 18.38 -10.46
C SER A 85 9.56 17.66 -10.31
N PRO A 86 8.53 18.05 -11.07
CA PRO A 86 7.27 17.31 -11.10
C PRO A 86 7.47 15.85 -11.50
N CYS A 87 6.72 14.96 -10.85
CA CYS A 87 6.62 13.55 -11.20
C CYS A 87 5.30 13.31 -11.93
N VAL A 88 5.37 12.58 -13.04
CA VAL A 88 4.22 12.26 -13.91
C VAL A 88 3.68 10.87 -13.62
N ALA A 89 2.50 10.57 -14.15
CA ALA A 89 1.85 9.26 -14.09
C ALA A 89 2.79 8.08 -14.42
N HIS A 90 2.47 6.92 -13.84
CA HIS A 90 3.14 5.63 -13.98
C HIS A 90 4.55 5.55 -13.39
N HIS A 91 4.87 6.42 -12.44
CA HIS A 91 6.12 6.38 -11.69
C HIS A 91 5.89 6.00 -10.24
N VAL A 92 6.88 5.29 -9.69
CA VAL A 92 7.01 5.03 -8.25
C VAL A 92 8.05 5.98 -7.68
N LEU A 93 7.69 6.72 -6.64
CA LEU A 93 8.64 7.50 -5.84
C LEU A 93 8.84 6.76 -4.50
N VAL A 94 10.08 6.36 -4.21
CA VAL A 94 10.44 5.81 -2.91
C VAL A 94 10.85 6.95 -2.00
N LEU A 95 10.25 7.05 -0.83
CA LEU A 95 10.51 8.12 0.13
C LEU A 95 11.64 7.70 1.07
N SER A 96 12.48 8.67 1.44
CA SER A 96 13.33 8.54 2.62
C SER A 96 12.48 8.61 3.90
N LEU A 97 13.06 8.19 5.02
CA LEU A 97 12.44 8.38 6.33
C LEU A 97 12.23 9.88 6.62
N GLY A 98 11.15 10.20 7.31
CA GLY A 98 10.72 11.56 7.62
C GLY A 98 9.34 11.57 8.28
N ASP A 99 8.82 12.76 8.58
CA ASP A 99 7.55 12.95 9.27
C ASP A 99 6.30 12.80 8.37
N GLY A 100 6.49 12.68 7.05
CA GLY A 100 5.39 12.54 6.12
C GLY A 100 5.75 12.75 4.66
N LEU A 101 4.70 12.99 3.87
CA LEU A 101 4.75 13.31 2.46
C LEU A 101 4.00 14.61 2.21
N SER A 102 4.71 15.63 1.73
CA SER A 102 4.09 16.83 1.16
C SER A 102 3.92 16.69 -0.34
N VAL A 103 2.78 17.13 -0.87
CA VAL A 103 2.43 17.06 -2.30
C VAL A 103 1.81 18.38 -2.74
N TRP A 104 2.19 18.84 -3.94
CA TRP A 104 1.62 20.01 -4.59
C TRP A 104 1.15 19.65 -6.01
N ASN A 105 -0.08 20.02 -6.34
CA ASN A 105 -0.58 19.96 -7.71
C ASN A 105 -0.46 21.36 -8.36
N ASN A 106 0.72 21.65 -8.91
CA ASN A 106 0.97 22.90 -9.63
C ASN A 106 0.48 22.88 -11.09
N SER A 107 -0.09 21.76 -11.53
CA SER A 107 -0.58 21.60 -12.91
C SER A 107 -1.99 22.17 -13.05
N SER A 108 -2.46 22.31 -14.29
CA SER A 108 -3.84 22.69 -14.60
C SER A 108 -4.82 21.52 -14.62
N LYS A 109 -4.37 20.30 -14.32
CA LYS A 109 -5.18 19.06 -14.35
C LYS A 109 -5.26 18.43 -12.97
N PRO A 110 -6.29 17.61 -12.70
CA PRO A 110 -6.32 16.79 -11.48
C PRO A 110 -5.12 15.84 -11.41
N LEU A 111 -4.66 15.59 -10.19
CA LEU A 111 -3.59 14.66 -9.86
C LEU A 111 -4.17 13.51 -9.04
N ARG A 112 -3.89 12.26 -9.44
CA ARG A 112 -4.32 11.07 -8.70
C ARG A 112 -3.14 10.16 -8.42
N PHE A 113 -2.97 9.76 -7.16
CA PHE A 113 -1.86 8.93 -6.73
C PHE A 113 -2.23 8.08 -5.52
N VAL A 114 -1.41 7.07 -5.24
CA VAL A 114 -1.51 6.26 -4.03
C VAL A 114 -0.31 6.48 -3.14
N VAL A 115 -0.54 6.45 -1.84
CA VAL A 115 0.50 6.40 -0.81
C VAL A 115 0.40 5.03 -0.14
N VAL A 116 1.51 4.30 -0.15
CA VAL A 116 1.63 3.01 0.53
C VAL A 116 2.79 3.14 1.51
N ALA A 117 2.50 2.97 2.80
CA ALA A 117 3.51 2.98 3.84
C ALA A 117 3.29 1.82 4.81
N GLY A 118 4.36 1.33 5.43
CA GLY A 118 4.23 0.25 6.41
C GLY A 118 5.45 0.09 7.29
N GLN A 119 5.22 -0.48 8.48
CA GLN A 119 6.27 -0.78 9.41
C GLN A 119 7.20 -1.87 8.83
N PRO A 120 8.53 -1.62 8.75
CA PRO A 120 9.46 -2.64 8.31
C PRO A 120 9.45 -3.82 9.29
N LEU A 121 9.33 -5.04 8.78
CA LEU A 121 9.39 -6.25 9.60
C LEU A 121 10.81 -6.50 10.15
N ASN A 122 11.84 -6.02 9.46
CA ASN A 122 13.25 -6.27 9.79
C ASN A 122 13.59 -7.76 9.90
N GLU A 123 12.92 -8.59 9.11
CA GLU A 123 13.18 -10.02 8.99
C GLU A 123 13.77 -10.33 7.61
N PRO A 124 14.57 -11.41 7.49
CA PRO A 124 15.01 -11.89 6.19
C PRO A 124 13.83 -12.24 5.29
N VAL A 125 14.00 -12.00 3.99
CA VAL A 125 13.00 -12.32 2.96
C VAL A 125 13.62 -13.32 1.97
N ALA A 126 13.02 -14.50 1.88
CA ALA A 126 13.30 -15.50 0.86
C ALA A 126 12.04 -15.69 0.00
N GLN A 127 12.16 -15.48 -1.32
CA GLN A 127 11.04 -15.55 -2.24
C GLN A 127 11.31 -16.56 -3.36
N TYR A 128 10.31 -17.39 -3.65
CA TYR A 128 10.29 -18.24 -4.84
C TYR A 128 8.89 -18.33 -5.43
N GLY A 129 8.68 -17.67 -6.57
CA GLY A 129 7.37 -17.59 -7.22
C GLY A 129 6.30 -17.00 -6.27
N PRO A 130 5.22 -17.75 -5.96
CA PRO A 130 4.13 -17.28 -5.10
C PRO A 130 4.43 -17.39 -3.59
N PHE A 131 5.56 -18.00 -3.20
CA PHE A 131 5.88 -18.25 -1.80
C PHE A 131 6.92 -17.25 -1.30
N VAL A 132 6.65 -16.65 -0.14
CA VAL A 132 7.54 -15.73 0.57
C VAL A 132 7.68 -16.24 2.00
N MET A 133 8.90 -16.58 2.41
CA MET A 133 9.26 -17.09 3.74
C MET A 133 10.50 -16.33 4.26
N ASN A 134 11.03 -16.70 5.43
CA ASN A 134 12.24 -16.06 5.97
C ASN A 134 13.53 -16.76 5.52
N THR A 135 13.49 -18.05 5.20
CA THR A 135 14.68 -18.84 4.84
C THR A 135 14.47 -19.71 3.59
N GLN A 136 15.58 -20.10 2.94
CA GLN A 136 15.54 -20.99 1.78
C GLN A 136 15.00 -22.39 2.13
N SER A 137 15.31 -22.90 3.32
CA SER A 137 14.81 -24.21 3.78
C SER A 137 13.29 -24.21 3.98
N GLU A 138 12.71 -23.09 4.45
CA GLU A 138 11.26 -22.94 4.54
C GLU A 138 10.59 -22.90 3.15
N ILE A 139 11.26 -22.30 2.16
CA ILE A 139 10.79 -22.33 0.76
C ILE A 139 10.78 -23.76 0.23
N GLU A 140 11.85 -24.52 0.42
CA GLU A 140 11.95 -25.93 -0.02
C GLU A 140 10.84 -26.78 0.60
N LYS A 141 10.61 -26.63 1.91
CA LYS A 141 9.52 -27.30 2.61
C LYS A 141 8.14 -26.90 2.08
N THR A 142 7.93 -25.62 1.83
CA THR A 142 6.64 -25.11 1.30
C THR A 142 6.35 -25.66 -0.10
N LEU A 143 7.37 -25.78 -0.93
CA LEU A 143 7.26 -26.42 -2.24
C LEU A 143 6.88 -27.89 -2.12
N GLU A 144 7.48 -28.62 -1.19
CA GLU A 144 7.12 -30.01 -0.88
C GLU A 144 5.65 -30.12 -0.42
N ASP A 145 5.24 -29.28 0.52
CA ASP A 145 3.86 -29.23 1.05
C ASP A 145 2.85 -28.92 -0.06
N TYR A 146 3.17 -27.97 -0.94
CA TYR A 146 2.35 -27.64 -2.10
C TYR A 146 2.27 -28.81 -3.10
N GLN A 147 3.40 -29.46 -3.40
CA GLN A 147 3.47 -30.60 -4.32
C GLN A 147 2.65 -31.79 -3.82
N TYR A 148 2.75 -32.13 -2.54
CA TYR A 148 2.02 -33.25 -1.96
C TYR A 148 0.62 -32.89 -1.44
N GLY A 149 0.24 -31.61 -1.45
CA GLY A 149 -1.05 -31.10 -0.98
C GLY A 149 -1.25 -31.35 0.51
N ARG A 150 -0.39 -30.77 1.34
CA ARG A 150 -0.39 -30.90 2.82
C ARG A 150 -0.18 -29.54 3.47
N ASN A 151 -0.36 -29.45 4.78
CA ASN A 151 -0.08 -28.27 5.61
C ASN A 151 -0.77 -26.99 5.10
N GLY A 152 -2.04 -27.09 4.70
CA GLY A 152 -2.84 -25.99 4.17
C GLY A 152 -3.12 -26.06 2.66
N PHE A 153 -2.46 -26.98 1.93
CA PHE A 153 -2.68 -27.20 0.49
C PHE A 153 -3.51 -28.44 0.15
N GLU A 154 -4.23 -29.02 1.12
CA GLU A 154 -4.97 -30.28 0.94
C GLU A 154 -6.00 -30.19 -0.19
N MET A 155 -6.66 -29.05 -0.33
CA MET A 155 -7.71 -28.83 -1.32
C MET A 155 -7.20 -28.70 -2.76
N ARG A 156 -5.89 -28.43 -2.95
CA ARG A 156 -5.28 -28.23 -4.27
C ARG A 156 -5.55 -29.38 -5.24
N LYS A 157 -5.54 -30.62 -4.75
CA LYS A 157 -5.68 -31.83 -5.58
C LYS A 157 -7.02 -31.90 -6.33
N TYR A 158 -8.05 -31.27 -5.78
CA TYR A 158 -9.42 -31.38 -6.26
C TYR A 158 -10.01 -30.05 -6.74
N TRP A 159 -9.36 -28.93 -6.42
CA TRP A 159 -9.87 -27.61 -6.72
C TRP A 159 -9.63 -27.22 -8.19
N ARG A 160 -10.69 -26.69 -8.82
CA ARG A 160 -10.64 -25.97 -10.10
C ARG A 160 -11.60 -24.79 -9.99
N SER A 161 -11.18 -23.62 -10.47
CA SER A 161 -12.10 -22.50 -10.67
C SER A 161 -13.15 -22.88 -11.73
N GLN A 162 -14.35 -22.32 -11.60
CA GLN A 162 -15.38 -22.39 -12.64
C GLN A 162 -14.96 -21.61 -13.88
#